data_AF-A0A972KBP3-F1
#
_entry.id   AF-A0A972KBP3-F1
#
_cell.length_a   1.000
_cell.length_b   1.000
_cell.length_c   1.000
_cell.angle_alpha   90.00
_cell.angle_beta   90.00
_cell.angle_gamma   90.00
#
_symmetry.space_group_name_H-M   'P 1'
#
loop_
_entity.id
_entity.type
_entity.pdbx_description
1 polymer ?
#
loop_
_entity_poly.entity_id
_entity_poly.type
_entity_poly.pdbx_seq_one_letter_code
_entity_poly.pdbx_strand_id
1 'polypeptide(L)' 'MDRPKGLDEHRFVGDKRTQVVYDLDNCTEVDEVDALVAAESFATFGPDSLAEARNRGYRPSKSSR' A
#
# COMPACT_ATOMS: atom_id res chain seq x y z
N MET A 1 8.04 5.37 10.17
CA MET A 1 8.12 6.01 8.84
C MET A 1 7.25 7.25 8.91
N ASP A 2 7.66 8.37 8.34
CA ASP A 2 6.73 9.49 8.16
C ASP A 2 5.78 9.11 7.03
N ARG A 3 4.48 9.20 7.25
CA ARG A 3 3.50 8.72 6.28
C ARG A 3 3.54 9.63 5.05
N PRO A 4 3.63 9.09 3.81
CA PRO A 4 3.72 9.92 2.62
C PRO A 4 2.50 10.84 2.48
N LYS A 5 2.76 12.06 2.01
CA LYS A 5 1.73 13.09 1.85
C LYS A 5 0.64 12.61 0.89
N GLY A 6 -0.62 12.62 1.34
CA GLY A 6 -1.77 12.13 0.57
C GLY A 6 -2.18 10.69 0.88
N LEU A 7 -1.45 9.99 1.74
CA LEU A 7 -1.82 8.69 2.29
C LEU A 7 -2.16 8.75 3.79
N ASP A 8 -2.22 9.95 4.39
CA ASP A 8 -2.51 10.16 5.82
C ASP A 8 -3.69 9.33 6.36
N GLU A 9 -4.74 9.17 5.57
CA GLU A 9 -5.99 8.47 5.93
C GLU A 9 -6.04 6.99 5.48
N HIS A 10 -4.97 6.48 4.85
CA HIS A 10 -4.92 5.14 4.28
C HIS A 10 -3.82 4.31 4.94
N ARG A 11 -4.20 3.18 5.56
CA ARG A 11 -3.24 2.21 6.08
C ARG A 11 -2.78 1.25 4.99
N PHE A 12 -3.69 0.83 4.10
CA PHE A 12 -3.36 -0.14 3.05
C PHE A 12 -3.28 0.54 1.69
N VAL A 13 -2.14 0.39 1.03
CA VAL A 13 -1.89 1.01 -0.28
C VAL A 13 -1.36 -0.04 -1.24
N GLY A 14 -2.01 -0.15 -2.39
CA GLY A 14 -1.68 -1.13 -3.41
C GLY A 14 -0.88 -0.54 -4.56
N ASP A 15 0.19 -1.20 -4.97
CA ASP A 15 0.85 -0.92 -6.26
C ASP A 15 0.00 -1.47 -7.41
N LYS A 16 -0.46 -0.58 -8.30
CA LYS A 16 -1.34 -0.94 -9.42
C LYS A 16 -0.65 -1.81 -10.47
N ARG A 17 0.68 -1.81 -10.52
CA ARG A 17 1.48 -2.47 -11.57
C ARG A 17 1.74 -3.94 -11.25
N THR A 18 1.88 -4.26 -9.97
CA THR A 18 2.32 -5.56 -9.44
C THR A 18 1.25 -6.24 -8.59
N GLN A 19 0.16 -5.54 -8.26
CA GLN A 19 -0.88 -6.01 -7.33
C GLN A 19 -0.31 -6.40 -5.97
N VAL A 20 0.69 -5.66 -5.48
CA VAL A 20 1.22 -5.80 -4.12
C VAL A 20 0.54 -4.77 -3.22
N VAL A 21 0.09 -5.18 -2.04
CA VAL A 21 -0.43 -4.25 -1.00
C VAL A 21 0.58 -4.11 0.12
N TYR A 22 0.86 -2.86 0.47
CA TYR A 22 1.73 -2.48 1.57
C TYR A 22 0.88 -2.00 2.75
N ASP A 23 1.20 -2.50 3.95
CA ASP A 23 0.63 -2.01 5.21
C ASP A 23 1.51 -0.87 5.74
N LEU A 24 1.11 0.39 5.55
CA LEU A 24 1.95 1.55 5.90
C LEU A 24 2.32 1.61 7.40
N ASP A 25 1.56 0.93 8.26
CA ASP A 25 1.86 0.84 9.70
C ASP A 25 2.97 -0.17 10.03
N ASN A 26 3.14 -1.22 9.22
CA ASN A 26 4.09 -2.31 9.46
C ASN A 26 5.14 -2.48 8.35
N CYS A 27 5.11 -1.65 7.30
CA CYS A 27 5.99 -1.76 6.16
C CYS A 27 7.42 -1.27 6.47
N THR A 28 8.40 -2.10 6.15
CA THR A 28 9.84 -1.77 6.15
C THR A 28 10.37 -1.43 4.75
N GLU A 29 9.57 -1.63 3.70
CA GLU A 29 9.88 -1.37 2.29
C GLU A 29 9.55 0.09 1.92
N VAL A 30 10.19 1.03 2.61
CA VAL A 30 9.93 2.47 2.47
C VAL A 30 10.15 2.98 1.06
N ASP A 31 11.29 2.61 0.45
CA ASP A 31 11.69 3.10 -0.86
C ASP A 31 10.68 2.72 -1.95
N GLU A 32 10.07 1.53 -1.82
CA GLU A 32 9.01 1.07 -2.72
C GLU A 32 7.73 1.90 -2.55
N VAL A 33 7.35 2.23 -1.31
CA VAL A 33 6.18 3.07 -1.02
C VAL A 33 6.41 4.50 -1.50
N ASP A 34 7.60 5.06 -1.30
CA ASP A 34 7.93 6.42 -1.76
C ASP A 34 7.94 6.51 -3.29
N ALA A 35 8.55 5.53 -3.97
CA ALA A 35 8.52 5.41 -5.42
C ALA A 35 7.09 5.24 -5.96
N LEU A 36 6.25 4.50 -5.25
CA LEU A 36 4.85 4.30 -5.59
C LEU A 36 4.04 5.61 -5.52
N VAL A 37 4.28 6.41 -4.48
CA VAL A 37 3.65 7.73 -4.29
C VAL A 37 4.15 8.73 -5.31
N ALA A 38 5.47 8.78 -5.53
CA ALA A 38 6.09 9.65 -6.52
C ALA A 38 5.62 9.35 -7.96
N ALA A 39 5.29 8.09 -8.25
CA ALA A 39 4.72 7.67 -9.53
C ALA A 39 3.20 7.84 -9.61
N GLU A 40 2.53 8.27 -8.53
CA GLU A 40 1.06 8.36 -8.40
C GLU A 40 0.33 7.05 -8.82
N SER A 41 1.04 5.93 -8.72
CA SER A 41 0.62 4.66 -9.29
C SER A 41 0.09 3.70 -8.22
N PHE A 42 -0.59 4.26 -7.22
CA PHE A 42 -1.23 3.49 -6.15
C PHE A 42 -2.74 3.37 -6.27
N ALA A 43 -3.28 2.37 -5.56
CA ALA A 43 -4.68 2.18 -5.27
C ALA A 43 -4.91 2.22 -3.75
N THR A 44 -6.01 2.85 -3.35
CA THR A 44 -6.55 2.78 -1.99
C THR A 44 -7.76 1.85 -1.98
N PHE A 45 -8.18 1.42 -0.79
CA PHE A 45 -9.21 0.40 -0.62
C PHE A 45 -10.37 0.94 0.21
N GLY A 46 -11.60 0.58 -0.20
CA GLY A 46 -12.82 0.92 0.53
C GLY A 46 -13.64 -0.34 0.78
N PRO A 47 -13.66 -0.91 2.01
CA PRO A 47 -13.02 -0.41 3.24
C PRO A 47 -11.49 -0.55 3.26
N ASP A 48 -10.79 0.31 4.01
CA ASP A 48 -9.32 0.31 4.15
C ASP A 48 -8.87 -0.90 5.00
N SER A 49 -8.81 -2.05 4.35
CA SER A 49 -8.53 -3.33 4.99
C SER A 49 -7.76 -4.25 4.06
N LEU A 50 -6.89 -5.08 4.65
CA LEU A 50 -6.19 -6.12 3.90
C LEU A 50 -7.16 -7.10 3.22
N ALA A 51 -8.33 -7.36 3.82
CA ALA A 51 -9.35 -8.22 3.23
C ALA A 51 -9.87 -7.65 1.90
N GLU A 52 -10.19 -6.36 1.84
CA GLU A 52 -10.62 -5.70 0.60
C GLU A 52 -9.53 -5.72 -0.48
N ALA A 53 -8.28 -5.44 -0.10
CA ALA A 53 -7.16 -5.54 -1.03
C ALA A 53 -7.04 -6.94 -1.64
N ARG A 54 -7.16 -7.99 -0.80
CA ARG A 54 -7.13 -9.39 -1.26
C ARG A 54 -8.32 -9.74 -2.16
N ASN A 55 -9.51 -9.24 -1.84
CA ASN A 55 -10.70 -9.43 -2.68
C ASN A 55 -10.52 -8.81 -4.08
N ARG A 56 -9.72 -7.74 -4.19
CA ARG A 56 -9.33 -7.10 -5.45
C ARG A 56 -8.11 -7.74 -6.13
N GLY A 57 -7.62 -8.86 -5.62
CA GLY A 57 -6.50 -9.62 -6.19
C GLY A 57 -5.11 -9.22 -5.70
N TYR A 58 -5.00 -8.27 -4.75
CA TYR A 58 -3.71 -7.84 -4.22
C TYR A 58 -3.12 -8.87 -3.26
N ARG A 59 -1.79 -8.93 -3.24
CA ARG A 59 -0.99 -9.82 -2.39
C ARG A 59 -0.20 -8.97 -1.39
N PRO A 60 -0.15 -9.34 -0.10
CA PRO A 60 0.66 -8.59 0.87
C PRO A 60 2.13 -8.60 0.47
N SER A 61 2.79 -7.46 0.67
CA SER A 61 4.24 -7.34 0.50
C SER A 61 4.96 -8.33 1.43
N LYS A 62 6.21 -8.69 1.10
CA LYS A 62 6.98 -9.62 1.94
C LYS A 62 7.28 -9.04 3.32
N SER A 63 7.34 -7.72 3.41
CA SER A 63 7.54 -6.98 4.66
C SER A 63 6.28 -6.91 5.53
N SER A 64 5.09 -6.97 4.91
CA SER A 64 3.79 -6.86 5.61
C SER A 64 3.26 -8.22 6.10
N ARG A 65 4.15 -9.20 6.36
CA ARG A 65 3.79 -10.60 6.59
C ARG A 65 3.86 -11.01 8.06
#